data_AF-A0A7J5UV87-F1
#
_entry.id   AF-A0A7J5UV87-F1
#
_cell.length_a   1.000
_cell.length_b   1.000
_cell.length_c   1.000
_cell.angle_alpha   90.00
_cell.angle_beta   90.00
_cell.angle_gamma   90.00
#
_symmetry.space_group_name_H-M   'P 1'
#
loop_
_entity.id
_entity.type
_entity.pdbx_description
1 polymer ?
#
loop_
_entity_poly.entity_id
_entity_poly.type
_entity_poly.pdbx_seq_one_letter_code
_entity_poly.pdbx_strand_id
1 'polypeptide(L)'
;MFSFKKNKSESFELVSQNCDDFSSVLTTLFELLKKNGHNSQADFIKELILLINQENFNSFIQSLNGVNMWGGAGAVWEVYIEDKESSKEFEKSVIKLINIMEETKILGKGIKPIRKLFEKNL
;
A
#
# COMPACT_ATOMS: atom_id res chain seq x y z
N MET A 1 -17.93 21.87 13.80
CA MET A 1 -16.97 21.40 14.83
C MET A 1 -16.50 20.02 14.41
N PHE A 2 -15.20 19.83 14.21
CA PHE A 2 -14.63 18.79 13.37
C PHE A 2 -14.75 17.35 13.94
N SER A 3 -15.29 16.44 13.12
CA SER A 3 -15.47 15.01 13.40
C SER A 3 -14.21 14.15 13.16
N PHE A 4 -13.01 14.74 13.19
CA PHE A 4 -11.77 14.03 12.82
C PHE A 4 -11.40 12.87 13.76
N LYS A 5 -11.74 12.96 15.05
CA LYS A 5 -11.45 11.87 16.01
C LYS A 5 -12.28 10.61 15.76
N LYS A 6 -13.52 10.75 15.28
CA LYS A 6 -14.44 9.61 15.09
C LYS A 6 -14.02 8.74 13.90
N ASN A 7 -13.51 9.37 12.84
CA ASN A 7 -13.04 8.65 11.64
C ASN A 7 -11.74 7.87 11.89
N LYS A 8 -10.92 8.30 12.85
CA LYS A 8 -9.66 7.63 13.18
C LYS A 8 -9.86 6.32 13.96
N SER A 9 -10.82 6.27 14.88
CA SER A 9 -11.12 5.00 15.58
C SER A 9 -11.78 4.00 14.63
N GLU A 10 -12.66 4.46 13.75
CA GLU A 10 -13.32 3.60 12.75
C GLU A 10 -12.31 2.99 11.77
N SER A 11 -11.39 3.79 11.23
CA SER A 11 -10.35 3.25 10.33
C SER A 11 -9.42 2.26 11.05
N PHE A 12 -9.13 2.43 12.34
CA PHE A 12 -8.32 1.47 13.08
C PHE A 12 -9.03 0.13 13.25
N GLU A 13 -10.32 0.16 13.57
CA GLU A 13 -11.14 -1.05 13.68
C GLU A 13 -11.23 -1.79 12.34
N LEU A 14 -11.46 -1.05 11.24
CA LEU A 14 -11.49 -1.63 9.90
C LEU A 14 -10.13 -2.21 9.49
N VAL A 15 -9.01 -1.54 9.79
CA VAL A 15 -7.68 -2.09 9.53
C VAL A 15 -7.44 -3.36 10.35
N SER A 16 -7.82 -3.36 11.63
CA SER A 16 -7.70 -4.54 12.49
C SER A 16 -8.46 -5.74 11.92
N GLN A 17 -9.67 -5.52 11.39
CA GLN A 17 -10.49 -6.56 10.76
C GLN A 17 -9.93 -7.08 9.42
N ASN A 18 -9.05 -6.31 8.77
CA ASN A 18 -8.50 -6.63 7.44
C ASN A 18 -6.96 -6.84 7.49
N CYS A 19 -6.40 -7.17 8.66
CA CYS A 19 -4.96 -7.34 8.83
C CYS A 19 -4.38 -8.42 7.91
N ASP A 20 -5.09 -9.52 7.72
CA ASP A 20 -4.67 -10.62 6.85
C ASP A 20 -4.63 -10.19 5.38
N ASP A 21 -5.62 -9.42 4.92
CA ASP A 21 -5.68 -8.92 3.55
C ASP A 21 -4.56 -7.93 3.25
N PHE A 22 -4.29 -7.01 4.18
CA PHE A 22 -3.14 -6.11 4.09
C PHE A 22 -1.82 -6.87 4.11
N SER A 23 -1.64 -7.79 5.06
CA SER A 23 -0.40 -8.56 5.19
C SER A 23 -0.13 -9.40 3.95
N SER A 24 -1.16 -10.04 3.40
CA SER A 24 -1.09 -10.81 2.16
C SER A 24 -0.62 -9.96 0.98
N VAL A 25 -1.31 -8.84 0.70
CA VAL A 25 -0.96 -8.01 -0.46
C VAL A 25 0.39 -7.32 -0.32
N LEU A 26 0.75 -6.89 0.90
CA LEU A 26 2.05 -6.27 1.17
C LEU A 26 3.18 -7.29 1.04
N THR A 27 2.96 -8.53 1.46
CA THR A 27 3.96 -9.60 1.27
C THR A 27 4.22 -9.88 -0.20
N THR A 28 3.17 -9.97 -1.03
CA THR A 28 3.32 -10.10 -2.49
C THR A 28 4.11 -8.93 -3.08
N LEU A 29 3.79 -7.69 -2.70
CA LEU A 29 4.54 -6.52 -3.15
C LEU A 29 6.01 -6.58 -2.73
N PHE A 30 6.29 -6.95 -1.49
CA PHE A 30 7.66 -7.12 -0.98
C PHE A 30 8.45 -8.12 -1.82
N GLU A 31 7.89 -9.29 -2.08
CA GLU A 31 8.54 -10.36 -2.84
C GLU A 31 8.81 -9.93 -4.29
N LEU A 32 7.83 -9.30 -4.96
CA LEU A 32 7.99 -8.79 -6.32
C LEU A 32 9.08 -7.72 -6.40
N LEU A 33 9.07 -6.77 -5.47
CA LEU A 33 10.08 -5.71 -5.42
C LEU A 33 11.48 -6.30 -5.16
N LYS A 34 11.59 -7.23 -4.21
CA LYS A 34 12.85 -7.87 -3.85
C LYS A 34 13.41 -8.70 -5.00
N LYS A 35 12.57 -9.51 -5.65
CA LYS A 35 12.91 -10.34 -6.81
C LYS A 35 13.44 -9.50 -7.97
N ASN A 36 12.91 -8.30 -8.17
CA ASN A 36 13.26 -7.41 -9.27
C ASN A 36 14.30 -6.33 -8.89
N GLY A 37 14.97 -6.47 -7.74
CA GLY A 37 16.09 -5.60 -7.34
C GLY A 37 15.73 -4.25 -6.73
N HIS A 38 14.44 -3.97 -6.51
CA HIS A 38 13.93 -2.73 -5.91
C HIS A 38 14.03 -2.75 -4.38
N ASN A 39 15.25 -2.89 -3.87
CA ASN A 39 15.52 -3.16 -2.46
C ASN A 39 14.99 -2.07 -1.52
N SER A 40 15.17 -0.79 -1.85
CA SER A 40 14.72 0.31 -0.98
C SER A 40 13.20 0.34 -0.82
N GLN A 41 12.47 0.09 -1.91
CA GLN A 41 11.01 0.00 -1.90
C GLN A 41 10.55 -1.27 -1.17
N ALA A 42 11.22 -2.39 -1.38
CA ALA A 42 10.95 -3.63 -0.65
C ALA A 42 11.13 -3.45 0.86
N ASP A 43 12.21 -2.80 1.29
CA ASP A 43 12.48 -2.55 2.71
C ASP A 43 11.39 -1.67 3.34
N PHE A 44 10.90 -0.65 2.63
CA PHE A 44 9.76 0.14 3.07
C PHE A 44 8.46 -0.69 3.19
N ILE A 45 8.18 -1.58 2.23
CA ILE A 45 7.02 -2.49 2.34
C ILE A 45 7.18 -3.44 3.54
N LYS A 46 8.40 -3.93 3.80
CA LYS A 46 8.69 -4.75 4.97
C LYS A 46 8.42 -4.00 6.28
N GLU A 47 8.73 -2.71 6.36
CA GLU A 47 8.36 -1.87 7.51
C GLU A 47 6.84 -1.80 7.71
N LEU A 48 6.06 -1.65 6.64
CA LEU A 48 4.59 -1.67 6.73
C LEU A 48 4.07 -3.01 7.27
N ILE A 49 4.62 -4.13 6.80
CA ILE A 49 4.29 -5.48 7.29
C ILE A 49 4.61 -5.60 8.79
N LEU A 50 5.75 -5.08 9.24
CA LEU A 50 6.10 -5.08 10.67
C LEU A 50 5.12 -4.24 11.49
N LEU A 51 4.73 -3.06 11.00
CA LEU A 51 3.80 -2.18 11.71
C LEU A 51 2.41 -2.80 11.87
N ILE A 52 1.89 -3.47 10.83
CA ILE A 52 0.58 -4.11 10.92
C ILE A 52 0.61 -5.35 11.82
N ASN A 53 1.67 -6.16 11.77
CA ASN A 53 1.84 -7.33 12.65
C ASN A 53 2.01 -6.96 14.13
N GLN A 54 2.53 -5.77 14.41
CA GLN A 54 2.65 -5.23 15.77
C GLN A 54 1.38 -4.51 16.23
N GLU A 55 0.31 -4.55 15.44
CA GLU A 55 -0.94 -3.82 15.67
C GLU A 55 -0.73 -2.31 15.83
N ASN A 56 0.38 -1.77 15.30
CA ASN A 56 0.68 -0.35 15.32
C ASN A 56 -0.05 0.37 14.17
N PHE A 57 -1.38 0.30 14.20
CA PHE A 57 -2.24 0.78 13.11
C PHE A 57 -2.10 2.28 12.85
N ASN A 58 -1.80 3.07 13.88
CA ASN A 58 -1.55 4.49 13.71
C ASN A 58 -0.33 4.75 12.82
N SER A 59 0.80 4.15 13.15
CA SER A 59 2.02 4.30 12.35
C SER A 59 1.87 3.63 11.00
N PHE A 60 1.21 2.48 10.93
CA PHE A 60 0.89 1.81 9.67
C PHE A 60 0.12 2.72 8.70
N ILE A 61 -1.01 3.30 9.13
CA ILE A 61 -1.84 4.18 8.31
C ILE A 61 -1.08 5.45 7.89
N GLN A 62 -0.26 6.01 8.78
CA GLN A 62 0.56 7.19 8.49
C GLN A 62 1.61 6.88 7.42
N SER A 63 2.37 5.79 7.60
CA SER A 63 3.39 5.35 6.65
C SER A 63 2.78 4.94 5.31
N LEU A 64 1.68 4.18 5.33
CA LEU A 64 0.97 3.74 4.13
C LEU A 64 0.45 4.92 3.31
N ASN A 65 -0.05 5.99 3.93
CA ASN A 65 -0.45 7.22 3.22
C ASN A 65 0.71 8.17 2.89
N GLY A 66 1.94 7.78 3.24
CA GLY A 66 3.12 8.61 3.14
C GLY A 66 3.64 8.79 1.71
N VAL A 67 4.61 9.69 1.58
CA VAL A 67 5.28 10.00 0.31
C VAL A 67 6.00 8.79 -0.26
N ASN A 68 6.68 7.99 0.57
CA ASN A 68 7.37 6.79 0.12
C ASN A 68 6.46 5.81 -0.63
N MET A 69 5.17 5.78 -0.30
CA MET A 69 4.20 4.93 -0.97
C MET A 69 3.61 5.57 -2.23
N TRP A 70 3.26 6.87 -2.19
CA TRP A 70 2.40 7.49 -3.22
C TRP A 70 2.93 8.78 -3.84
N GLY A 71 4.04 9.34 -3.40
CA GLY A 71 4.44 10.69 -3.78
C GLY A 71 5.94 10.93 -3.85
N GLY A 72 6.37 11.57 -4.94
CA GLY A 72 7.77 11.93 -5.17
C GLY A 72 8.55 10.84 -5.89
N ALA A 73 9.68 11.25 -6.45
CA ALA A 73 10.56 10.38 -7.22
C ALA A 73 11.05 9.20 -6.37
N GLY A 74 10.85 7.98 -6.86
CA GLY A 74 11.28 6.75 -6.21
C GLY A 74 10.27 6.16 -5.22
N ALA A 75 9.03 6.66 -5.22
CA ALA A 75 7.93 6.03 -4.49
C ALA A 75 7.71 4.58 -4.95
N VAL A 76 7.12 3.75 -4.08
CA VAL A 76 6.90 2.32 -4.36
C VAL A 76 6.20 2.09 -5.71
N TRP A 77 5.18 2.89 -6.04
CA TRP A 77 4.42 2.72 -7.27
C TRP A 77 5.18 3.11 -8.55
N GLU A 78 6.30 3.83 -8.46
CA GLU A 78 7.06 4.30 -9.63
C GLU A 78 8.11 3.30 -10.13
N VAL A 79 8.22 2.13 -9.51
CA VAL A 79 9.22 1.13 -9.92
C VAL A 79 8.95 0.62 -11.33
N TYR A 80 10.04 0.44 -12.09
CA TYR A 80 10.00 -0.22 -13.38
C TYR A 80 10.44 -1.68 -13.23
N ILE A 81 9.58 -2.60 -13.65
CA ILE A 81 9.88 -4.05 -13.68
C ILE A 81 9.93 -4.47 -15.14
N GLU A 82 11.08 -5.02 -15.57
CA GLU A 82 11.33 -5.42 -16.96
C GLU A 82 10.53 -6.68 -17.34
N ASP A 83 10.44 -7.65 -16.43
CA ASP A 83 9.66 -8.85 -16.65
C ASP A 83 8.16 -8.53 -16.70
N LYS A 84 7.52 -8.84 -17.81
CA LYS A 84 6.12 -8.47 -18.09
C LYS A 84 5.14 -9.14 -17.14
N GLU A 85 5.39 -10.38 -16.74
CA GLU A 85 4.52 -11.10 -15.81
C GLU A 85 4.61 -10.49 -14.40
N SER A 86 5.83 -10.30 -13.90
CA SER A 86 6.07 -9.66 -12.60
C SER A 86 5.55 -8.23 -12.57
N SER A 87 5.66 -7.49 -13.68
CA SER A 87 5.11 -6.13 -13.82
C SER A 87 3.58 -6.12 -13.69
N LYS A 88 2.88 -7.00 -14.42
CA LYS A 88 1.42 -7.14 -14.30
C LYS A 88 0.98 -7.56 -12.90
N GLU A 89 1.71 -8.47 -12.26
CA GLU A 89 1.41 -8.91 -10.91
C GLU A 89 1.61 -7.79 -9.89
N PHE A 90 2.65 -6.98 -10.07
CA PHE A 90 2.92 -5.80 -9.26
C PHE A 90 1.77 -4.78 -9.39
N GLU A 91 1.39 -4.42 -10.61
CA GLU A 91 0.28 -3.47 -10.86
C GLU A 91 -1.04 -3.96 -10.26
N LYS A 92 -1.37 -5.24 -10.43
CA LYS A 92 -2.55 -5.87 -9.80
C LYS A 92 -2.49 -5.81 -8.28
N SER A 93 -1.32 -6.07 -7.70
CA SER A 93 -1.12 -6.03 -6.25
C SER A 93 -1.27 -4.61 -5.69
N VAL A 94 -0.76 -3.60 -6.40
CA VAL A 94 -1.00 -2.20 -6.01
C VAL A 94 -2.47 -1.84 -6.10
N ILE A 95 -3.17 -2.22 -7.17
CA ILE A 95 -4.62 -1.99 -7.28
C ILE A 95 -5.38 -2.68 -6.13
N LYS A 96 -5.03 -3.93 -5.81
CA LYS A 96 -5.62 -4.67 -4.68
C LYS A 96 -5.40 -3.94 -3.36
N LEU A 97 -4.20 -3.44 -3.11
CA LEU A 97 -3.90 -2.64 -1.92
C LEU A 97 -4.75 -1.37 -1.86
N ILE A 98 -4.92 -0.66 -2.98
CA ILE A 98 -5.77 0.54 -3.03
C ILE A 98 -7.24 0.18 -2.73
N ASN A 99 -7.73 -0.97 -3.20
CA ASN A 99 -9.09 -1.43 -2.88
C ASN A 99 -9.28 -1.64 -1.37
N ILE A 100 -8.35 -2.37 -0.72
CA ILE A 100 -8.40 -2.59 0.73
C ILE A 100 -8.32 -1.25 1.48
N MET A 101 -7.50 -0.31 1.01
CA MET A 101 -7.45 1.04 1.59
C MET A 101 -8.79 1.78 1.49
N GLU A 102 -9.50 1.70 0.37
CA GLU A 102 -10.81 2.34 0.23
C GLU A 102 -11.87 1.66 1.13
N GLU A 103 -11.86 0.34 1.21
CA GLU A 103 -12.76 -0.45 2.09
C GLU A 103 -12.53 -0.09 3.57
N THR A 104 -11.29 0.15 3.95
CA THR A 104 -10.89 0.54 5.32
C THR A 104 -10.88 2.05 5.56
N LYS A 105 -11.41 2.84 4.61
CA LYS A 105 -11.52 4.31 4.68
C LYS A 105 -10.18 5.05 4.80
N ILE A 106 -9.09 4.43 4.37
CA ILE A 106 -7.75 5.03 4.25
C ILE A 106 -7.65 5.76 2.90
N LEU A 107 -8.09 7.02 2.87
CA LEU A 107 -8.15 7.82 1.64
C LEU A 107 -6.88 8.67 1.43
N GLY A 108 -5.84 8.07 0.85
CA GLY A 108 -4.63 8.78 0.44
C GLY A 108 -4.86 9.69 -0.79
N LYS A 109 -4.30 10.91 -0.80
CA LYS A 109 -4.50 11.88 -1.90
C LYS A 109 -3.93 11.40 -3.26
N GLY A 110 -3.00 10.45 -3.26
CA GLY A 110 -2.33 9.96 -4.47
C GLY A 110 -2.92 8.68 -5.08
N ILE A 111 -3.81 7.97 -4.38
CA ILE A 111 -4.13 6.58 -4.75
C ILE A 111 -5.00 6.47 -6.02
N LYS A 112 -5.93 7.42 -6.25
CA LYS A 112 -6.89 7.35 -7.36
C LYS A 112 -6.25 7.53 -8.75
N PRO A 113 -5.37 8.51 -8.98
CA PRO A 113 -4.64 8.62 -10.24
C PRO A 113 -3.79 7.38 -10.55
N ILE A 114 -3.14 6.82 -9.54
CA ILE A 114 -2.26 5.64 -9.68
C ILE A 114 -3.08 4.40 -10.08
N ARG A 115 -4.23 4.17 -9.43
CA ARG A 115 -5.15 3.09 -9.84
C ARG A 115 -5.49 3.19 -11.32
N LYS A 116 -5.92 4.37 -11.78
CA LYS A 116 -6.30 4.60 -13.18
C LYS A 116 -5.13 4.43 -14.17
N LEU A 117 -3.91 4.67 -13.73
CA LEU A 117 -2.71 4.44 -14.54
C LEU A 117 -2.52 2.95 -14.77
N PHE A 118 -2.53 2.15 -13.69
CA PHE A 118 -2.32 0.70 -13.77
C PHE A 118 -3.47 -0.04 -14.42
N GLU A 119 -4.72 0.39 -14.23
CA GLU A 119 -5.87 -0.19 -14.95
C GLU A 119 -5.75 -0.09 -16.47
N LYS A 120 -4.99 0.88 -17.01
CA LYS A 120 -4.76 1.01 -18.46
C LYS A 120 -3.67 0.06 -19.00
N ASN A 121 -2.85 -0.49 -18.11
CA ASN A 121 -1.71 -1.33 -18.47
C ASN A 121 -2.04 -2.84 -18.42
N LEU A 122 -3.17 -3.20 -17.80
CA LEU A 122 -3.65 -4.57 -17.63
C LEU A 122 -4.40 -5.11 -18.86
#